data_AF-A0A0N8RLT9-F1
#
_entry.id   AF-A0A0N8RLT9-F1
#
_cell.length_a   1.000
_cell.length_b   1.000
_cell.length_c   1.000
_cell.angle_alpha   90.00
_cell.angle_beta   90.00
_cell.angle_gamma   90.00
#
_symmetry.space_group_name_H-M   'P 1'
#
loop_
_entity.id
_entity.type
_entity.pdbx_description
1 polymer ?
#
loop_
_entity_poly.entity_id
_entity_poly.type
_entity_poly.pdbx_seq_one_letter_code
_entity_poly.pdbx_strand_id
1 'polypeptide(L)'
;MNTEALIEAAVEVDVPEATPVVEPDIEVIPAIEAPAAAVPAIVAPNLDDSSLYIHRELSQLQFNIRVLEQALDESYPLLERLKFLLIFSSNLDEFFEIRVAGLKKQITFAREQAGADGLQPHQALARISELVHGHVDRQYAILNDILLPELEKHQVRFIRRRHWTAKLKAWVRRYFRDEIAPIITPIGLDPTHPFPLLVNKSLNFIVELEGIDAF
;
A
#
# COMPACT_ATOMS: atom_id res chain seq x y z
N MET A 1 18.97 57.69 36.33
CA MET A 1 18.58 59.04 36.81
C MET A 1 18.05 59.79 35.61
N ASN A 2 16.89 60.44 35.79
CA ASN A 2 16.18 61.32 34.85
C ASN A 2 17.13 62.44 34.34
N THR A 3 16.86 63.18 33.26
CA THR A 3 15.84 64.26 33.10
C THR A 3 15.99 64.77 31.64
N GLU A 4 14.93 64.96 30.84
CA GLU A 4 14.32 66.26 30.42
C GLU A 4 15.33 67.29 29.82
N ALA A 5 15.11 68.12 28.79
CA ALA A 5 13.91 68.66 28.12
C ALA A 5 14.37 69.74 27.08
N LEU A 6 13.50 70.07 26.09
CA LEU A 6 13.31 71.41 25.44
C LEU A 6 14.43 71.93 24.48
N ILE A 7 14.25 72.70 23.38
CA ILE A 7 13.17 73.53 22.78
C ILE A 7 13.54 73.90 21.31
N GLU A 8 12.51 74.16 20.51
CA GLU A 8 12.30 74.93 19.25
C GLU A 8 13.39 75.71 18.46
N ALA A 9 13.09 75.75 17.15
CA ALA A 9 13.02 76.91 16.22
C ALA A 9 14.05 77.05 15.10
N ALA A 10 13.49 77.47 13.95
CA ALA A 10 13.98 77.37 12.58
C ALA A 10 14.85 78.55 12.13
N VAL A 11 15.66 78.31 11.09
CA VAL A 11 16.19 79.33 10.18
C VAL A 11 16.19 78.76 8.75
N GLU A 12 15.54 79.48 7.84
CA GLU A 12 15.46 79.23 6.39
C GLU A 12 16.81 79.42 5.69
N VAL A 13 17.08 78.61 4.67
CA VAL A 13 18.16 78.85 3.70
C VAL A 13 17.59 78.74 2.28
N ASP A 14 17.69 79.87 1.58
CA ASP A 14 17.33 80.12 0.19
C ASP A 14 18.28 79.38 -0.78
N VAL A 15 17.73 78.68 -1.79
CA VAL A 15 18.49 77.98 -2.82
C VAL A 15 17.89 78.31 -4.19
N PRO A 16 18.70 78.77 -5.16
CA PRO A 16 18.23 79.46 -6.35
C PRO A 16 17.66 78.55 -7.46
N GLU A 17 16.84 79.19 -8.28
CA GLU A 17 16.01 78.69 -9.37
C GLU A 17 16.81 78.00 -10.50
N ALA A 18 16.45 76.76 -10.82
CA ALA A 18 17.05 75.96 -11.89
C ALA A 18 16.37 76.22 -13.25
N THR A 19 17.17 76.39 -14.29
CA THR A 19 16.72 76.54 -15.68
C THR A 19 16.13 75.23 -16.23
N PRO A 20 15.08 75.26 -17.06
CA PRO A 20 14.36 74.06 -17.47
C PRO A 20 15.14 73.29 -18.53
N VAL A 21 15.35 71.99 -18.27
CA VAL A 21 15.82 71.00 -19.25
C VAL A 21 14.62 70.60 -20.11
N VAL A 22 14.73 70.75 -21.43
CA VAL A 22 13.72 70.31 -22.39
C VAL A 22 13.90 68.82 -22.65
N GLU A 23 12.96 67.99 -22.18
CA GLU A 23 12.87 66.56 -22.50
C GLU A 23 12.30 66.38 -23.92
N PRO A 24 12.79 65.40 -24.71
CA PRO A 24 12.26 65.15 -26.05
C PRO A 24 10.90 64.45 -25.99
N ASP A 25 9.98 64.86 -26.87
CA ASP A 25 8.66 64.24 -27.02
C ASP A 25 8.80 62.75 -27.41
N ILE A 26 8.48 61.87 -26.46
CA ILE A 26 8.30 60.44 -26.73
C ILE A 26 6.90 60.28 -27.35
N GLU A 27 6.86 60.00 -28.65
CA GLU A 27 5.63 59.61 -29.35
C GLU A 27 5.03 58.36 -28.68
N VAL A 28 3.88 58.53 -28.02
CA VAL A 28 3.12 57.45 -27.39
C VAL A 28 2.57 56.54 -28.50
N ILE A 29 3.17 55.38 -28.67
CA ILE A 29 2.61 54.31 -29.50
C ILE A 29 1.25 53.92 -28.89
N PRO A 30 0.14 53.94 -29.64
CA PRO A 30 -1.15 53.58 -29.09
C PRO A 30 -1.12 52.13 -28.61
N ALA A 31 -1.58 51.91 -27.38
CA ALA A 31 -1.74 50.58 -26.83
C ALA A 31 -2.61 49.74 -27.77
N ILE A 32 -2.03 48.68 -28.31
CA ILE A 32 -2.83 47.64 -28.97
C ILE A 32 -3.63 46.99 -27.84
N GLU A 33 -4.91 47.32 -27.73
CA GLU A 33 -5.85 46.54 -26.92
C GLU A 33 -5.88 45.13 -27.50
N ALA A 34 -5.08 44.25 -26.91
CA ALA A 34 -5.23 42.83 -27.10
C ALA A 34 -6.67 42.48 -26.68
N PRO A 35 -7.46 41.80 -27.52
CA PRO A 35 -8.80 41.40 -27.10
C PRO A 35 -8.66 40.60 -25.82
N ALA A 36 -9.41 41.01 -24.79
CA ALA A 36 -9.49 40.30 -23.52
C ALA A 36 -9.99 38.88 -23.81
N ALA A 37 -9.05 37.96 -24.07
CA ALA A 37 -9.34 36.55 -24.13
C ALA A 37 -9.85 36.19 -22.75
N ALA A 38 -11.15 35.92 -22.66
CA ALA A 38 -11.79 35.47 -21.44
C ALA A 38 -10.96 34.31 -20.88
N VAL A 39 -10.32 34.54 -19.73
CA VAL A 39 -9.80 33.44 -18.92
C VAL A 39 -10.96 32.45 -18.77
N PRO A 40 -10.82 31.19 -19.24
CA PRO A 40 -11.91 30.24 -19.12
C PRO A 40 -12.28 30.18 -17.63
N ALA A 41 -13.54 30.48 -17.33
CA ALA A 41 -14.04 30.36 -15.97
C ALA A 41 -13.69 28.96 -15.47
N ILE A 42 -12.91 28.88 -14.39
CA ILE A 42 -12.61 27.61 -13.75
C ILE A 42 -13.96 27.11 -13.21
N VAL A 43 -14.61 26.22 -13.94
CA VAL A 43 -15.83 25.57 -13.50
C VAL A 43 -15.43 24.73 -12.29
N ALA A 44 -15.92 25.10 -11.11
CA ALA A 44 -15.66 24.34 -9.90
C ALA A 44 -16.14 22.89 -10.11
N PRO A 45 -15.33 21.88 -9.77
CA PRO A 45 -15.72 20.49 -9.97
C PRO A 45 -16.98 20.17 -9.16
N ASN A 46 -17.91 19.44 -9.77
CA ASN A 46 -19.09 18.96 -9.09
C ASN A 46 -18.71 17.84 -8.11
N LEU A 47 -18.73 18.12 -6.80
CA LEU A 47 -18.32 17.17 -5.77
C LEU A 47 -19.26 15.96 -5.62
N ASP A 48 -20.43 15.97 -6.25
CA ASP A 48 -21.33 14.81 -6.30
C ASP A 48 -20.96 13.83 -7.42
N ASP A 49 -19.97 14.15 -8.26
CA ASP A 49 -19.50 13.28 -9.34
C ASP A 49 -18.61 12.15 -8.79
N SER A 50 -19.16 10.93 -8.78
CA SER A 50 -18.45 9.74 -8.32
C SER A 50 -17.15 9.43 -9.09
N SER A 51 -17.00 9.92 -10.32
CA SER A 51 -15.76 9.72 -11.10
C SER A 51 -14.56 10.47 -10.53
N LEU A 52 -14.80 11.46 -9.65
CA LEU A 52 -13.75 12.20 -8.95
C LEU A 52 -13.15 11.42 -7.76
N TYR A 53 -13.74 10.29 -7.39
CA TYR A 53 -13.35 9.52 -6.21
C TYR A 53 -12.85 8.12 -6.56
N ILE A 54 -11.97 7.60 -5.72
CA ILE A 54 -11.45 6.23 -5.81
C ILE A 54 -11.97 5.45 -4.62
N HIS A 55 -12.45 4.22 -4.86
CA HIS A 55 -12.86 3.32 -3.79
C HIS A 55 -11.71 3.12 -2.78
N ARG A 56 -11.99 3.39 -1.51
CA ARG A 56 -10.98 3.38 -0.44
C ARG A 56 -10.22 2.07 -0.34
N GLU A 57 -10.93 0.94 -0.36
CA GLU A 57 -10.33 -0.38 -0.18
C GLU A 57 -9.54 -0.80 -1.43
N LEU A 58 -9.94 -0.35 -2.62
CA LEU A 58 -9.15 -0.59 -3.84
C LEU A 58 -7.88 0.27 -3.81
N SER A 59 -7.96 1.51 -3.33
CA SER A 59 -6.79 2.37 -3.13
C SER A 59 -5.79 1.76 -2.13
N GLN A 60 -6.29 1.21 -1.01
CA GLN A 60 -5.45 0.50 -0.05
C GLN A 60 -4.79 -0.75 -0.66
N LEU A 61 -5.53 -1.51 -1.48
CA LEU A 61 -4.99 -2.66 -2.19
C LEU A 61 -3.89 -2.24 -3.18
N GLN A 62 -4.09 -1.13 -3.92
CA GLN A 62 -3.07 -0.56 -4.80
C GLN A 62 -1.81 -0.12 -4.05
N PHE A 63 -1.95 0.41 -2.84
CA PHE A 63 -0.81 0.65 -1.96
C PHE A 63 -0.05 -0.65 -1.64
N ASN A 64 -0.75 -1.71 -1.23
CA ASN A 64 -0.12 -3.01 -0.96
C ASN A 64 0.58 -3.56 -2.21
N ILE A 65 -0.02 -3.42 -3.39
CA ILE A 65 0.60 -3.81 -4.67
C ILE A 65 1.91 -3.07 -4.89
N ARG A 66 1.99 -1.76 -4.61
CA ARG A 66 3.26 -1.02 -4.71
C ARG A 66 4.33 -1.53 -3.74
N VAL A 67 3.93 -2.02 -2.55
CA VAL A 67 4.85 -2.68 -1.61
C VAL A 67 5.40 -3.98 -2.23
N LEU A 68 4.56 -4.77 -2.91
CA LEU A 68 5.02 -5.96 -3.63
C LEU A 68 6.04 -5.61 -4.73
N GLU A 69 5.82 -4.52 -5.46
CA GLU A 69 6.77 -4.06 -6.51
C GLU A 69 8.16 -3.75 -5.94
N GLN A 70 8.29 -3.36 -4.66
CA GLN A 70 9.60 -3.15 -4.03
C GLN A 70 10.42 -4.44 -3.92
N ALA A 71 9.79 -5.62 -3.99
CA ALA A 71 10.51 -6.90 -4.05
C ALA A 71 11.28 -7.09 -5.38
N LEU A 72 10.97 -6.30 -6.41
CA LEU A 72 11.62 -6.33 -7.72
C LEU A 72 12.69 -5.25 -7.89
N ASP A 73 12.78 -4.29 -6.98
CA ASP A 73 13.76 -3.20 -7.08
C ASP A 73 15.15 -3.69 -6.66
N GLU A 74 16.03 -3.88 -7.65
CA GLU A 74 17.41 -4.35 -7.48
C GLU A 74 18.33 -3.32 -6.80
N SER A 75 17.88 -2.08 -6.59
CA SER A 75 18.61 -1.12 -5.75
C SER A 75 18.63 -1.52 -4.27
N TYR A 76 17.67 -2.36 -3.84
CA TYR A 76 17.64 -2.92 -2.50
C TYR A 76 18.44 -4.24 -2.41
N PRO A 77 19.11 -4.49 -1.26
CA PRO A 77 19.71 -5.79 -0.99
C PRO A 77 18.67 -6.92 -1.09
N LEU A 78 19.10 -8.11 -1.55
CA LEU A 78 18.23 -9.26 -1.79
C LEU A 78 17.32 -9.64 -0.61
N LEU A 79 17.85 -9.58 0.62
CA LEU A 79 17.04 -9.88 1.81
C LEU A 79 16.00 -8.78 2.12
N GLU A 80 16.25 -7.53 1.77
CA GLU A 80 15.25 -6.46 1.86
C GLU A 80 14.15 -6.64 0.83
N ARG A 81 14.50 -7.07 -0.40
CA ARG A 81 13.51 -7.46 -1.42
C ARG A 81 12.62 -8.61 -0.94
N LEU A 82 13.21 -9.63 -0.31
CA LEU A 82 12.44 -10.71 0.32
C LEU A 82 11.54 -10.18 1.45
N LYS A 83 12.01 -9.24 2.28
CA LYS A 83 11.18 -8.63 3.32
C LYS A 83 9.99 -7.87 2.74
N PHE A 84 10.14 -7.12 1.64
CA PHE A 84 9.00 -6.46 0.99
C PHE A 84 7.93 -7.46 0.54
N LEU A 85 8.34 -8.63 0.03
CA LEU A 85 7.42 -9.72 -0.29
C LEU A 85 6.65 -10.21 0.96
N LEU A 86 7.32 -10.33 2.10
CA LEU A 86 6.69 -10.75 3.38
C LEU A 86 5.80 -9.65 3.98
N ILE A 87 6.18 -8.38 3.84
CA ILE A 87 5.36 -7.23 4.25
C ILE A 87 4.07 -7.22 3.43
N PHE A 88 4.13 -7.47 2.11
CA PHE A 88 2.93 -7.59 1.28
C PHE A 88 1.98 -8.68 1.80
N SER A 89 2.47 -9.88 2.12
CA SER A 89 1.63 -10.93 2.74
C SER A 89 1.00 -10.48 4.04
N SER A 90 1.78 -9.87 4.93
CA SER A 90 1.27 -9.42 6.24
C SER A 90 0.21 -8.33 6.11
N ASN A 91 0.42 -7.38 5.19
CA ASN A 91 -0.55 -6.33 4.88
C ASN A 91 -1.83 -6.89 4.25
N LEU A 92 -1.70 -7.96 3.45
CA LEU A 92 -2.85 -8.62 2.84
C LEU A 92 -3.69 -9.32 3.91
N ASP A 93 -3.06 -10.00 4.89
CA ASP A 93 -3.78 -10.59 6.02
C ASP A 93 -4.61 -9.54 6.77
N GLU A 94 -3.99 -8.42 7.15
CA GLU A 94 -4.69 -7.32 7.85
C GLU A 94 -5.82 -6.75 6.98
N PHE A 95 -5.58 -6.59 5.67
CA PHE A 95 -6.59 -6.11 4.73
C PHE A 95 -7.82 -7.04 4.71
N PHE A 96 -7.63 -8.36 4.73
CA PHE A 96 -8.74 -9.30 4.80
C PHE A 96 -9.45 -9.29 6.16
N GLU A 97 -8.69 -9.26 7.25
CA GLU A 97 -9.20 -9.28 8.62
C GLU A 97 -10.04 -8.04 8.95
N ILE A 98 -9.65 -6.88 8.44
CA ILE A 98 -10.29 -5.60 8.78
C ILE A 98 -11.21 -5.13 7.65
N ARG A 99 -10.68 -4.98 6.43
CA ARG A 99 -11.37 -4.29 5.33
C ARG A 99 -12.41 -5.19 4.67
N VAL A 100 -11.99 -6.39 4.23
CA VAL A 100 -12.90 -7.35 3.59
C VAL A 100 -13.99 -7.80 4.56
N ALA A 101 -13.64 -8.02 5.83
CA ALA A 101 -14.62 -8.31 6.87
C ALA A 101 -15.66 -7.18 7.04
N GLY A 102 -15.23 -5.91 6.95
CA GLY A 102 -16.12 -4.74 6.96
C GLY A 102 -17.10 -4.73 5.79
N LEU A 103 -16.63 -4.94 4.56
CA LEU A 103 -17.47 -5.04 3.37
C LEU A 103 -18.46 -6.21 3.46
N LYS A 104 -18.01 -7.38 3.91
CA LYS A 104 -18.87 -8.55 4.13
C LYS A 104 -19.99 -8.25 5.13
N LYS A 105 -19.69 -7.55 6.23
CA LYS A 105 -20.70 -7.14 7.22
C LYS A 105 -21.76 -6.22 6.59
N GLN A 106 -21.36 -5.26 5.76
CA GLN A 106 -22.32 -4.35 5.10
C GLN A 106 -23.32 -5.12 4.22
N ILE A 107 -22.83 -6.10 3.46
CA ILE A 107 -23.67 -6.98 2.63
C ILE A 107 -24.60 -7.82 3.51
N THR A 108 -24.07 -8.47 4.55
CA THR A 108 -24.85 -9.34 5.44
C THR A 108 -25.99 -8.59 6.14
N PHE A 109 -25.79 -7.34 6.52
CA PHE A 109 -26.81 -6.53 7.19
C PHE A 109 -27.71 -5.73 6.22
N ALA A 110 -27.64 -6.01 4.91
CA ALA A 110 -28.37 -5.30 3.85
C ALA A 110 -28.19 -3.76 3.92
N ARG A 111 -27.02 -3.32 4.36
CA ARG A 111 -26.60 -1.90 4.39
C ARG A 111 -25.68 -1.63 3.21
N GLU A 112 -26.08 -2.09 2.03
CA GLU A 112 -25.37 -1.82 0.79
C GLU A 112 -25.63 -0.37 0.39
N GLN A 113 -24.75 0.50 0.85
CA GLN A 113 -24.74 1.89 0.46
C GLN A 113 -23.42 2.17 -0.24
N ALA A 114 -23.51 2.64 -1.49
CA ALA A 114 -22.32 3.08 -2.21
C ALA A 114 -21.68 4.27 -1.50
N GLY A 115 -20.34 4.29 -1.52
CA GLY A 115 -19.57 5.45 -1.11
C GLY A 115 -19.67 6.59 -2.15
N ALA A 116 -18.89 7.65 -1.92
CA ALA A 116 -18.79 8.78 -2.85
C ALA A 116 -18.34 8.34 -4.26
N ASP A 117 -17.62 7.23 -4.37
CA ASP A 117 -17.13 6.63 -5.62
C ASP A 117 -18.19 5.79 -6.36
N GLY A 118 -19.39 5.64 -5.81
CA GLY A 118 -20.53 4.99 -6.47
C GLY A 118 -20.47 3.46 -6.52
N LEU A 119 -19.43 2.83 -5.97
CA LEU A 119 -19.27 1.37 -6.01
C LEU A 119 -20.02 0.70 -4.86
N GLN A 120 -20.82 -0.33 -5.19
CA GLN A 120 -21.51 -1.12 -4.17
C GLN A 120 -20.56 -2.11 -3.48
N PRO A 121 -20.78 -2.46 -2.19
CA PRO A 121 -19.88 -3.36 -1.46
C PRO A 121 -19.64 -4.72 -2.14
N HIS A 122 -20.67 -5.33 -2.74
CA HIS A 122 -20.53 -6.59 -3.47
C HIS A 122 -19.66 -6.45 -4.73
N GLN A 123 -19.77 -5.33 -5.44
CA GLN A 123 -18.93 -5.03 -6.62
C GLN A 123 -17.48 -4.79 -6.21
N ALA A 124 -17.27 -4.08 -5.09
CA ALA A 124 -15.94 -3.89 -4.52
C ALA A 124 -15.29 -5.23 -4.15
N LEU A 125 -16.02 -6.13 -3.48
CA LEU A 125 -15.53 -7.46 -3.15
C LEU A 125 -15.15 -8.29 -4.39
N ALA A 126 -15.98 -8.24 -5.44
CA ALA A 126 -15.67 -8.94 -6.70
C ALA A 126 -14.36 -8.43 -7.32
N ARG A 127 -14.19 -7.11 -7.41
CA ARG A 127 -12.96 -6.49 -7.93
C ARG A 127 -11.74 -6.79 -7.05
N ILE A 128 -11.89 -6.73 -5.72
CA ILE A 128 -10.84 -7.10 -4.78
C ILE A 128 -10.41 -8.55 -5.00
N SER A 129 -11.37 -9.47 -5.14
CA SER A 129 -11.08 -10.90 -5.36
C SER A 129 -10.25 -11.09 -6.63
N GLU A 130 -10.67 -10.53 -7.76
CA GLU A 130 -9.95 -10.64 -9.03
C GLU A 130 -8.51 -10.11 -8.92
N LEU A 131 -8.33 -8.90 -8.39
CA LEU A 131 -7.01 -8.30 -8.23
C LEU A 131 -6.12 -9.11 -7.29
N VAL A 132 -6.64 -9.53 -6.14
CA VAL A 132 -5.85 -10.26 -5.14
C VAL A 132 -5.35 -11.59 -5.70
N HIS A 133 -6.18 -12.36 -6.41
CA HIS A 133 -5.72 -13.62 -7.00
C HIS A 133 -4.55 -13.40 -7.96
N GLY A 134 -4.67 -12.43 -8.88
CA GLY A 134 -3.59 -12.10 -9.80
C GLY A 134 -2.30 -11.63 -9.11
N HIS A 135 -2.41 -10.87 -8.02
CA HIS A 135 -1.25 -10.39 -7.27
C HIS A 135 -0.62 -11.45 -6.35
N VAL A 136 -1.40 -12.39 -5.84
CA VAL A 136 -0.88 -13.56 -5.10
C VAL A 136 -0.12 -14.48 -6.07
N ASP A 137 -0.66 -14.74 -7.25
CA ASP A 137 0.04 -15.51 -8.29
C ASP A 137 1.36 -14.83 -8.67
N ARG A 138 1.32 -13.50 -8.86
CA ARG A 138 2.54 -12.70 -9.11
C ARG A 138 3.52 -12.77 -7.95
N GLN A 139 3.07 -12.72 -6.70
CA GLN A 139 3.92 -12.86 -5.53
C GLN A 139 4.66 -14.21 -5.54
N TYR A 140 3.96 -15.30 -5.85
CA TYR A 140 4.57 -16.62 -5.96
C TYR A 140 5.56 -16.70 -7.12
N ALA A 141 5.28 -16.07 -8.26
CA ALA A 141 6.22 -16.00 -9.37
C ALA A 141 7.50 -15.24 -8.96
N ILE A 142 7.37 -14.08 -8.30
CA ILE A 142 8.52 -13.32 -7.77
C ILE A 142 9.34 -14.18 -6.80
N LEU A 143 8.68 -14.88 -5.87
CA LEU A 143 9.37 -15.73 -4.92
C LEU A 143 10.11 -16.88 -5.62
N ASN A 144 9.41 -17.65 -6.47
CA ASN A 144 9.93 -18.90 -7.02
C ASN A 144 10.91 -18.70 -8.18
N ASP A 145 10.67 -17.70 -9.03
CA ASP A 145 11.39 -17.55 -10.30
C ASP A 145 12.48 -16.46 -10.22
N ILE A 146 12.45 -15.60 -9.20
CA ILE A 146 13.42 -14.50 -9.02
C ILE A 146 14.18 -14.64 -7.69
N LEU A 147 13.49 -14.51 -6.57
CA LEU A 147 14.16 -14.40 -5.26
C LEU A 147 14.84 -15.70 -4.83
N LEU A 148 14.18 -16.86 -4.95
CA LEU A 148 14.79 -18.15 -4.60
C LEU A 148 16.01 -18.49 -5.47
N PRO A 149 15.99 -18.32 -6.81
CA PRO A 149 17.17 -18.47 -7.65
C PRO A 149 18.31 -17.51 -7.31
N GLU A 150 18.01 -16.24 -7.00
CA GLU A 150 19.03 -15.27 -6.58
C GLU A 150 19.66 -15.66 -5.24
N LEU A 151 18.86 -16.10 -4.27
CA LEU A 151 19.35 -16.59 -2.98
C LEU A 151 20.28 -17.79 -3.15
N GLU A 152 19.99 -18.68 -4.10
CA GLU A 152 20.86 -19.83 -4.39
C GLU A 152 22.24 -19.40 -4.91
N LYS A 153 22.34 -18.32 -5.69
CA LYS A 153 23.64 -17.76 -6.13
C LYS A 153 24.50 -17.35 -4.92
N HIS A 154 23.86 -16.88 -3.86
CA HIS A 154 24.48 -16.55 -2.57
C HIS A 154 24.58 -17.74 -1.60
N GLN A 155 24.43 -18.98 -2.08
CA GLN A 155 24.48 -20.22 -1.30
C GLN A 155 23.37 -20.38 -0.25
N VAL A 156 22.30 -19.60 -0.32
CA VAL A 156 21.09 -19.76 0.50
C VAL A 156 20.09 -20.61 -0.27
N ARG A 157 19.91 -21.88 0.13
CA ARG A 157 19.16 -22.86 -0.68
C ARG A 157 17.97 -23.44 0.05
N PHE A 158 16.82 -23.46 -0.63
CA PHE A 158 15.60 -24.14 -0.17
C PHE A 158 15.47 -25.50 -0.87
N ILE A 159 15.93 -26.56 -0.21
CA ILE A 159 16.04 -27.88 -0.83
C ILE A 159 14.67 -28.58 -0.86
N ARG A 160 14.09 -28.72 -2.07
CA ARG A 160 12.87 -29.52 -2.28
C ARG A 160 13.07 -30.98 -1.86
N ARG A 161 12.02 -31.59 -1.28
CA ARG A 161 12.03 -32.97 -0.75
C ARG A 161 12.61 -34.03 -1.70
N ARG A 162 12.35 -33.88 -3.01
CA ARG A 162 12.87 -34.79 -4.05
C ARG A 162 14.40 -34.82 -4.16
N HIS A 163 15.09 -33.77 -3.70
CA HIS A 163 16.56 -33.66 -3.75
C HIS A 163 17.23 -33.99 -2.41
N TRP A 164 16.48 -34.49 -1.42
CA TRP A 164 17.06 -34.80 -0.12
C TRP A 164 17.98 -36.01 -0.17
N THR A 165 19.20 -35.84 0.34
CA THR A 165 20.16 -36.94 0.53
C THR A 165 19.74 -37.87 1.68
N ALA A 166 20.31 -39.08 1.74
CA ALA A 166 20.08 -40.00 2.86
C ALA A 166 20.43 -39.38 4.22
N LYS A 167 21.52 -38.59 4.26
CA LYS A 167 21.95 -37.86 5.47
C LYS A 167 20.91 -36.82 5.90
N LEU A 168 20.38 -36.04 4.96
CA LEU A 168 19.36 -35.03 5.26
C LEU A 168 18.06 -35.68 5.73
N LYS A 169 17.62 -36.76 5.06
CA LYS A 169 16.43 -37.54 5.49
C LYS A 169 16.58 -38.08 6.90
N ALA A 170 17.74 -38.63 7.24
CA ALA A 170 18.03 -39.14 8.58
C ALA A 170 18.02 -38.01 9.64
N TRP A 171 18.60 -36.86 9.31
CA TRP A 171 18.58 -35.68 10.17
C TRP A 171 17.16 -35.15 10.41
N VAL A 172 16.38 -34.93 9.34
CA VAL A 172 14.98 -34.45 9.44
C VAL A 172 14.12 -35.42 10.24
N ARG A 173 14.27 -36.73 10.03
CA ARG A 173 13.50 -37.74 10.79
C ARG A 173 13.82 -37.66 12.29
N ARG A 174 15.08 -37.48 12.66
CA ARG A 174 15.49 -37.33 14.05
C ARG A 174 14.94 -36.03 14.63
N TYR A 175 15.17 -34.90 13.95
CA TYR A 175 14.65 -33.59 14.38
C TYR A 175 13.12 -33.61 14.55
N PHE A 176 12.40 -34.21 13.61
CA PHE A 176 10.95 -34.35 13.72
C PHE A 176 10.56 -35.14 14.97
N ARG A 177 11.18 -36.29 15.23
CA ARG A 177 10.85 -37.13 16.39
C ARG A 177 11.15 -36.45 17.72
N ASP A 178 12.29 -35.77 17.78
CA ASP A 178 12.85 -35.29 19.04
C ASP A 178 12.31 -33.88 19.39
N GLU A 179 12.06 -33.03 18.39
CA GLU A 179 11.70 -31.61 18.59
C GLU A 179 10.27 -31.26 18.14
N ILE A 180 9.76 -31.87 17.06
CA ILE A 180 8.47 -31.49 16.46
C ILE A 180 7.31 -32.37 16.97
N ALA A 181 7.47 -33.69 16.96
CA ALA A 181 6.43 -34.63 17.34
C ALA A 181 5.91 -34.43 18.78
N PRO A 182 6.74 -34.08 19.79
CA PRO A 182 6.24 -33.85 21.15
C PRO A 182 5.33 -32.63 21.30
N ILE A 183 5.40 -31.66 20.37
CA ILE A 183 4.61 -30.43 20.41
C ILE A 183 3.40 -30.45 19.46
N ILE A 184 3.29 -31.45 18.59
CA ILE A 184 2.14 -31.60 17.70
C ILE A 184 1.12 -32.53 18.36
N THR A 185 -0.12 -32.05 18.47
CA THR A 185 -1.25 -32.89 18.88
C THR A 185 -2.14 -33.16 17.67
N PRO A 186 -2.17 -34.39 17.12
CA PRO A 186 -3.09 -34.75 16.06
C PRO A 186 -4.53 -34.74 16.60
N ILE A 187 -5.45 -34.13 15.84
CA ILE A 187 -6.87 -34.09 16.17
C ILE A 187 -7.62 -34.93 15.15
N GLY A 188 -8.32 -35.96 15.62
CA GLY A 188 -9.23 -36.74 14.79
C GLY A 188 -10.45 -35.90 14.40
N LEU A 189 -10.81 -35.90 13.13
CA LEU A 189 -12.03 -35.29 12.64
C LEU A 189 -13.06 -36.39 12.39
N ASP A 190 -14.13 -36.40 13.18
CA ASP A 190 -15.25 -37.32 13.01
C ASP A 190 -16.59 -36.57 13.05
N PRO A 191 -17.67 -37.13 12.46
CA PRO A 191 -18.98 -36.47 12.43
C PRO A 191 -19.65 -36.33 13.81
N THR A 192 -19.17 -37.05 14.83
CA THR A 192 -19.77 -37.11 16.16
C THR A 192 -19.28 -36.01 17.09
N HIS A 193 -18.16 -35.35 16.77
CA HIS A 193 -17.61 -34.23 17.51
C HIS A 193 -17.63 -32.93 16.67
N PRO A 194 -17.79 -31.76 17.31
CA PRO A 194 -17.72 -30.48 16.59
C PRO A 194 -16.32 -30.25 16.02
N PHE A 195 -16.27 -29.59 14.87
CA PHE A 195 -15.01 -29.21 14.24
C PHE A 195 -14.15 -28.37 15.20
N PRO A 196 -12.84 -28.67 15.34
CA PRO A 196 -11.97 -27.98 16.29
C PRO A 196 -11.86 -26.49 15.97
N LEU A 197 -11.78 -25.67 17.01
CA LEU A 197 -11.51 -24.23 16.85
C LEU A 197 -10.09 -24.04 16.32
N LEU A 198 -9.99 -23.50 15.10
CA LEU A 198 -8.72 -23.16 14.50
C LEU A 198 -8.28 -21.76 14.95
N VAL A 199 -7.06 -21.69 15.47
CA VAL A 199 -6.44 -20.40 15.84
C VAL A 199 -6.18 -19.58 14.57
N ASN A 200 -6.45 -18.28 14.63
CA ASN A 200 -6.20 -17.39 13.51
C ASN A 200 -4.71 -17.38 13.12
N LYS A 201 -4.42 -17.35 11.81
CA LYS A 201 -3.08 -17.42 11.20
C LYS A 201 -2.26 -18.67 11.60
N SER A 202 -2.89 -19.72 12.15
CA SER A 202 -2.20 -20.99 12.34
C SER A 202 -2.16 -21.80 11.04
N LEU A 203 -1.03 -22.45 10.78
CA LEU A 203 -0.90 -23.41 9.70
C LEU A 203 -1.34 -24.78 10.21
N ASN A 204 -2.44 -25.30 9.65
CA ASN A 204 -2.96 -26.62 9.98
C ASN A 204 -2.83 -27.54 8.77
N PHE A 205 -2.55 -28.82 9.02
CA PHE A 205 -2.52 -29.84 7.98
C PHE A 205 -3.75 -30.74 8.15
N ILE A 206 -4.57 -30.83 7.10
CA ILE A 206 -5.62 -31.85 7.01
C ILE A 206 -5.02 -33.05 6.28
N VAL A 207 -5.04 -34.21 6.93
CA VAL A 207 -4.46 -35.44 6.41
C VAL A 207 -5.57 -36.48 6.32
N GLU A 208 -5.84 -36.94 5.10
CA GLU A 208 -6.68 -38.11 4.87
C GLU A 208 -5.87 -39.38 5.16
N LEU A 209 -6.47 -40.29 5.93
CA LEU A 209 -5.87 -41.57 6.28
C LEU A 209 -6.64 -42.66 5.53
N GLU A 210 -5.92 -43.48 4.77
CA GLU A 210 -6.45 -44.69 4.15
C GLU A 210 -5.90 -45.92 4.88
N GLY A 211 -6.76 -46.87 5.24
CA GLY A 211 -6.36 -48.10 5.95
C GLY A 211 -7.46 -49.17 5.99
N ILE A 212 -7.04 -50.43 6.10
CA ILE A 212 -7.92 -51.60 6.29
C ILE A 212 -7.98 -51.88 7.79
N ASP A 213 -8.73 -51.08 8.55
CA ASP A 213 -9.55 -51.52 9.69
C ASP A 213 -10.17 -50.35 10.44
N ALA A 214 -11.33 -50.67 11.01
CA ALA A 214 -12.47 -49.81 11.26
C ALA A 214 -12.36 -48.91 12.49
N PHE A 215 -12.38 -47.60 12.24
CA PHE A 215 -13.30 -46.66 12.87
C PHE A 215 -13.81 -45.69 11.80
#